data_AF-A0A954CNR8-F1
#
_entry.id   AF-A0A954CNR8-F1
#
_cell.length_a   1.000
_cell.length_b   1.000
_cell.length_c   1.000
_cell.angle_alpha   90.00
_cell.angle_beta   90.00
_cell.angle_gamma   90.00
#
_symmetry.space_group_name_H-M   'P 1'
#
loop_
_entity.id
_entity.type
_entity.pdbx_description
1 polymer ?
#
loop_
_entity_poly.entity_id
_entity_poly.type
_entity_poly.pdbx_seq_one_letter_code
_entity_poly.pdbx_strand_id
1 'polypeptide(L)'
;WSIDQMRLNFQFGAEIGRVVKDGKITGIVKNPNYQGNTPEFWGACDAICNQDHWDLWGVINCGKGQPGQTAEMSHGGAPTRFKGIEVGIRG
;
A
#
# COMPACT_ATOMS: atom_id res chain seq x y z
N TRP A 1 4.31 7.99 3.35
CA TRP A 1 3.85 6.88 4.21
C TRP A 1 4.21 7.19 5.65
N SER A 2 3.39 6.73 6.60
CA SER A 2 3.71 6.80 8.02
C SER A 2 3.08 5.61 8.75
N ILE A 3 3.71 5.20 9.85
CA ILE A 3 3.21 4.16 10.75
C ILE A 3 3.51 4.59 12.18
N ASP A 4 2.58 4.32 13.10
CA ASP A 4 2.76 4.64 14.51
C ASP A 4 3.82 3.74 15.17
N GLN A 5 4.18 4.03 16.43
CA GLN A 5 5.21 3.27 17.14
C GLN A 5 4.80 1.83 17.43
N MET A 6 3.52 1.61 17.76
CA MET A 6 2.97 0.28 18.05
C MET A 6 2.73 -0.56 16.80
N ARG A 7 2.90 0.02 15.61
CA ARG A 7 2.62 -0.57 14.29
C ARG A 7 1.17 -0.96 14.09
N LEU A 8 0.28 -0.35 14.86
CA LEU A 8 -1.15 -0.57 14.78
C LEU A 8 -1.76 0.31 13.72
N ASN A 9 -1.32 1.56 13.55
CA ASN A 9 -1.94 2.49 12.62
C ASN A 9 -0.97 2.89 11.52
N PHE A 10 -1.42 2.85 10.26
CA PHE A 10 -0.62 3.27 9.12
C PHE A 10 -1.40 4.21 8.20
N GLN A 11 -0.66 4.97 7.39
CA GLN A 11 -1.19 5.72 6.25
C GLN A 11 -0.24 5.62 5.05
N PHE A 12 -0.83 5.37 3.88
CA PHE A 12 -0.14 5.29 2.61
C PHE A 12 -0.82 6.19 1.57
N GLY A 13 0.01 6.73 0.69
CA GLY A 13 -0.41 7.45 -0.50
C GLY A 13 0.23 6.79 -1.71
N ALA A 14 -0.51 6.75 -2.81
CA ALA A 14 -0.02 6.34 -4.11
C ALA A 14 -0.12 7.52 -5.08
N GLU A 15 0.74 7.55 -6.09
CA GLU A 15 0.71 8.59 -7.14
C GLU A 15 -0.51 8.41 -8.05
N ILE A 16 -0.85 7.15 -8.37
CA ILE A 16 -1.91 6.80 -9.32
C ILE A 16 -2.76 5.63 -8.79
N GLY A 17 -4.07 5.77 -8.94
CA GLY A 17 -5.06 4.71 -8.78
C GLY A 17 -5.82 4.47 -10.08
N ARG A 18 -6.35 3.27 -10.29
CA ARG A 18 -7.20 2.92 -11.43
C ARG A 18 -8.53 2.41 -10.91
N VAL A 19 -9.63 2.95 -11.44
CA VAL A 19 -10.98 2.48 -11.08
C VAL A 19 -11.30 1.25 -11.92
N VAL A 20 -11.70 0.16 -11.27
CA VAL A 20 -12.15 -1.06 -11.93
C VAL A 20 -13.66 -1.21 -11.72
N LYS A 21 -14.42 -1.33 -12.81
CA LYS A 21 -15.86 -1.64 -12.81
C LYS A 21 -16.11 -2.79 -13.77
N ASP A 22 -16.86 -3.80 -13.33
CA ASP A 22 -17.17 -5.00 -14.14
C ASP A 22 -15.95 -5.64 -14.80
N GLY A 23 -14.84 -5.70 -14.05
CA GLY A 23 -13.57 -6.26 -14.52
C GLY A 23 -12.77 -5.39 -15.50
N LYS A 24 -13.21 -4.16 -15.79
CA LYS A 24 -12.54 -3.24 -16.72
C LYS A 24 -12.06 -1.98 -16.02
N ILE A 25 -10.89 -1.48 -16.43
CA ILE A 25 -10.40 -0.16 -15.98
C ILE A 25 -11.24 0.92 -16.65
N THR A 26 -11.91 1.75 -15.86
CA THR A 26 -12.81 2.80 -16.35
C THR A 26 -12.30 4.21 -16.14
N GLY A 27 -11.18 4.40 -15.44
CA GLY A 27 -10.64 5.72 -15.17
C GLY A 27 -9.43 5.71 -14.25
N ILE A 28 -8.85 6.90 -14.05
CA ILE A 28 -7.68 7.14 -13.23
C ILE A 28 -8.06 8.03 -12.05
N VAL A 29 -7.53 7.72 -10.88
CA VAL A 29 -7.59 8.55 -9.66
C VAL A 29 -6.18 9.06 -9.39
N LYS A 30 -6.04 10.38 -9.25
CA LYS A 30 -4.74 11.01 -8.92
C LYS A 30 -4.56 11.06 -7.41
N ASN A 31 -3.34 10.75 -6.95
CA ASN A 31 -2.95 10.84 -5.54
C ASN A 31 -3.90 10.14 -4.55
N PRO A 32 -4.38 8.91 -4.81
CA PRO A 32 -5.20 8.20 -3.84
C PRO A 32 -4.41 7.95 -2.56
N ASN A 33 -5.10 7.98 -1.43
CA ASN A 33 -4.56 7.64 -0.12
C ASN A 33 -5.46 6.64 0.59
N TYR A 34 -4.90 5.92 1.55
CA TYR A 34 -5.62 5.02 2.44
C TYR A 34 -4.87 4.90 3.77
N GLN A 35 -5.62 4.63 4.83
CA GLN A 35 -5.10 4.46 6.18
C GLN A 35 -5.88 3.34 6.88
N GLY A 36 -5.37 2.83 7.98
CA GLY A 36 -6.12 1.86 8.77
C GLY A 36 -5.32 1.23 9.89
N ASN A 37 -5.99 0.30 10.58
CA ASN A 37 -5.36 -0.56 11.56
C ASN A 37 -4.69 -1.76 10.85
N THR A 38 -3.42 -2.04 11.18
CA THR A 38 -2.60 -3.06 10.51
C THR A 38 -3.26 -4.46 10.58
N PRO A 39 -3.57 -5.03 11.77
CA PRO A 39 -4.30 -6.30 11.86
C PRO A 39 -5.58 -6.37 11.03
N GLU A 40 -6.42 -5.33 11.10
CA GLU A 40 -7.70 -5.30 10.38
C GLU A 40 -7.50 -5.23 8.86
N PHE A 41 -6.59 -4.38 8.40
CA PHE A 41 -6.26 -4.23 6.98
C PHE A 41 -5.73 -5.55 6.40
N TRP A 42 -4.78 -6.20 7.07
CA TRP A 42 -4.26 -7.48 6.60
C TRP A 42 -5.27 -8.61 6.74
N GLY A 43 -6.14 -8.57 7.76
CA GLY A 43 -7.27 -9.49 7.89
C GLY A 43 -8.32 -9.34 6.78
N ALA A 44 -8.38 -8.18 6.13
CA ALA A 44 -9.25 -7.94 4.97
C ALA A 44 -8.66 -8.41 3.63
N CYS A 45 -7.44 -8.97 3.62
CA CYS A 45 -6.82 -9.56 2.43
C CYS A 45 -7.52 -10.87 2.08
N ASP A 46 -8.18 -10.94 0.93
CA ASP A 46 -8.97 -12.11 0.53
C ASP A 46 -8.51 -12.74 -0.78
N ALA A 47 -7.49 -12.17 -1.44
CA ALA A 47 -6.83 -12.77 -2.60
C ALA A 47 -5.41 -12.25 -2.76
N ILE A 48 -4.52 -13.14 -3.21
CA ILE A 48 -3.11 -12.87 -3.53
C ILE A 48 -2.84 -13.54 -4.87
N CYS A 49 -2.18 -12.84 -5.80
CA CYS A 49 -1.76 -13.46 -7.07
C CYS A 49 -0.73 -14.58 -6.86
N ASN A 50 -0.61 -15.47 -7.85
CA ASN A 50 0.35 -16.57 -7.81
C ASN A 50 1.81 -16.08 -7.97
N GLN A 51 2.74 -17.04 -7.96
CA GLN A 51 4.18 -16.77 -8.07
C GLN A 51 4.59 -16.05 -9.37
N ASP A 52 3.84 -16.23 -10.46
CA ASP A 52 4.13 -15.58 -11.75
C ASP A 52 4.00 -14.05 -11.70
N HIS A 53 3.30 -13.53 -10.68
CA HIS A 53 3.10 -12.10 -10.45
C HIS A 53 3.88 -11.56 -9.25
N TRP A 54 4.72 -12.38 -8.63
CA TRP A 54 5.60 -11.93 -7.56
C TRP A 54 6.79 -11.18 -8.16
N ASP A 55 7.10 -10.01 -7.61
CA ASP A 55 8.26 -9.22 -8.02
C ASP A 55 8.98 -8.63 -6.79
N LEU A 56 10.27 -8.35 -6.94
CA LEU A 56 11.11 -7.71 -5.92
C LEU A 56 11.13 -6.20 -6.14
N TRP A 57 10.49 -5.47 -5.23
CA TRP A 57 10.41 -4.01 -5.31
C TRP A 57 11.47 -3.37 -4.42
N GLY A 58 12.37 -2.59 -5.03
CA GLY A 58 13.39 -1.80 -4.34
C GLY A 58 12.92 -0.38 -4.02
N VAL A 59 13.33 0.13 -2.87
CA VAL A 59 13.28 1.56 -2.54
C VAL A 59 14.70 2.06 -2.24
N ILE A 60 15.06 3.20 -2.84
CA ILE A 60 16.39 3.81 -2.69
C ILE A 60 16.55 4.57 -1.36
N ASN A 61 15.49 4.68 -0.56
CA ASN A 61 15.50 5.34 0.73
C ASN A 61 14.86 4.47 1.80
N CYS A 62 15.42 4.53 3.02
CA CYS A 62 14.93 3.78 4.18
C CYS A 62 13.73 4.46 4.86
N GLY A 63 13.54 5.77 4.62
CA GLY A 63 12.43 6.55 5.17
C GLY A 63 12.38 6.60 6.70
N LYS A 64 13.47 6.21 7.40
CA LYS A 64 13.56 6.10 8.86
C LYS A 64 14.70 6.97 9.41
N GLY A 65 14.54 7.39 10.67
CA GLY A 65 15.57 8.08 11.45
C GLY A 65 15.37 9.60 11.56
N GLN A 66 15.79 10.15 12.71
CA GLN A 66 16.13 11.56 12.86
C GLN A 66 17.47 11.70 13.61
N PRO A 67 18.57 12.12 12.94
CA PRO A 67 18.67 12.49 11.52
C PRO A 67 18.37 11.31 10.57
N GLY A 68 17.90 11.63 9.36
CA GLY A 68 17.47 10.64 8.37
C GLY A 68 18.62 9.70 7.96
N GLN A 69 18.36 8.40 7.98
CA GLN A 69 19.32 7.38 7.55
C GLN A 69 18.92 6.81 6.19
N THR A 70 19.90 6.57 5.33
CA THR A 70 19.70 5.98 4.01
C THR A 70 20.27 4.57 4.00
N ALA A 71 19.47 3.62 3.51
CA ALA A 71 19.88 2.26 3.24
C ALA A 71 19.08 1.77 2.05
N GLU A 72 19.69 0.92 1.22
CA GLU A 72 18.99 0.20 0.16
C GLU A 72 18.08 -0.85 0.80
N MET A 73 16.79 -0.82 0.44
CA MET A 73 15.81 -1.77 0.96
C MET A 73 15.01 -2.36 -0.19
N SER A 74 14.67 -3.64 -0.08
CA SER A 74 13.80 -4.31 -1.04
C SER A 74 12.74 -5.14 -0.32
N HIS A 75 11.55 -5.23 -0.89
CA HIS A 75 10.47 -6.08 -0.41
C HIS A 75 9.83 -6.81 -1.59
N GLY A 76 9.68 -8.13 -1.45
CA GLY A 76 8.92 -8.93 -2.41
C GLY A 76 7.43 -8.70 -2.24
N GLY A 77 6.70 -8.60 -3.34
CA GLY A 77 5.25 -8.43 -3.32
C GLY A 77 4.59 -8.93 -4.59
N ALA A 78 3.40 -9.47 -4.44
CA ALA A 78 2.48 -9.76 -5.53
C ALA A 78 1.24 -8.88 -5.38
N PRO A 79 0.47 -8.62 -6.46
CA PRO A 79 -0.81 -7.94 -6.34
C PRO A 79 -1.75 -8.69 -5.39
N THR A 80 -2.41 -7.93 -4.52
CA THR A 80 -3.34 -8.44 -3.51
C THR A 80 -4.65 -7.67 -3.54
N ARG A 81 -5.73 -8.32 -3.08
CA ARG A 81 -7.05 -7.70 -2.95
C ARG A 81 -7.41 -7.57 -1.48
N PHE A 82 -7.75 -6.35 -1.09
CA PHE A 82 -8.26 -6.02 0.24
C PHE A 82 -9.71 -5.54 0.11
N LYS A 83 -10.60 -6.09 0.94
CA LYS A 83 -12.03 -5.75 0.93
C LYS A 83 -12.38 -4.71 1.99
N GLY A 84 -13.32 -3.82 1.68
CA GLY A 84 -13.84 -2.86 2.65
C GLY A 84 -12.82 -1.81 3.10
N ILE A 85 -11.78 -1.56 2.32
CA ILE A 85 -10.80 -0.51 2.61
C ILE A 85 -11.33 0.83 2.13
N GLU A 86 -11.36 1.80 3.03
CA GLU A 86 -11.67 3.19 2.70
C GLU A 86 -10.47 3.84 1.98
N VAL A 87 -10.76 4.54 0.89
CA VAL A 87 -9.80 5.24 0.04
C VAL A 87 -10.24 6.67 -0.17
N GLY A 88 -9.28 7.61 -0.17
CA GLY A 88 -9.57 9.04 -0.36
C GLY A 88 -9.96 9.75 0.92
N ILE A 89 -9.27 9.43 2.01
CA ILE A 89 -9.44 10.07 3.32
C ILE A 89 -9.07 11.55 3.17
N ARG A 90 -10.06 12.40 3.42
CA ARG A 90 -9.88 13.86 3.49
C ARG A 90 -9.48 14.20 4.91
N GLY A 91 -8.27 14.73 5.06
CA GLY A 91 -7.84 15.37 6.32
C GLY A 91 -8.59 16.67 6.58
#